data_AF-A0A969NDB6-F1
#
_entry.id   AF-A0A969NDB6-F1
#
_cell.length_a   1.000
_cell.length_b   1.000
_cell.length_c   1.000
_cell.angle_alpha   90.00
_cell.angle_beta   90.00
_cell.angle_gamma   90.00
#
_symmetry.space_group_name_H-M   'P 1'
#
loop_
_entity.id
_entity.type
_entity.pdbx_description
1 polymer ?
#
loop_
_entity_poly.entity_id
_entity_poly.type
_entity_poly.pdbx_seq_one_letter_code
_entity_poly.pdbx_strand_id
1 'polypeptide(L)'
;MDKKTEDTMIANLFKNTGKTIEEWIEIAKSMNTGKHGETVKLLKEKYELGLFFADLIVHKVNGTDSGSSSNEELIEKQYKGKEGLRPIYNKLLSSIMAFGNDIEVAPKNAYVSLRRKKQFACLKPATKTRFEIELIIKGQEASGILEAIVGAGAMCTHKIKIEDETQLTPEVYKWIELAYNKAN
;
A
#
# COMPACT_ATOMS: atom_id res chain seq x y z
N MET A 1 5.33 7.60 1.40
CA MET A 1 5.22 9.06 1.54
C MET A 1 4.00 9.51 0.73
N ASP A 2 3.16 10.40 1.24
CA ASP A 2 2.18 11.06 0.37
C ASP A 2 2.88 12.08 -0.52
N LYS A 3 2.29 12.39 -1.68
CA LYS A 3 2.90 13.24 -2.71
C LYS A 3 3.27 14.65 -2.20
N LYS A 4 2.46 15.21 -1.30
CA LYS A 4 2.67 16.56 -0.76
C LYS A 4 3.89 16.61 0.16
N THR A 5 4.09 15.58 0.98
CA THR A 5 5.28 15.45 1.81
C THR A 5 6.54 15.28 0.95
N GLU A 6 6.45 14.52 -0.13
CA GLU A 6 7.56 14.31 -1.07
C GLU A 6 7.97 15.60 -1.80
N ASP A 7 7.00 16.35 -2.34
CA ASP A 7 7.23 17.64 -3.01
C ASP A 7 7.91 18.64 -2.06
N THR A 8 7.49 18.66 -0.80
CA THR A 8 8.09 19.51 0.24
C THR A 8 9.54 19.10 0.53
N MET A 9 9.83 17.80 0.57
CA MET A 9 11.20 17.30 0.76
C MET A 9 12.10 17.61 -0.43
N ILE A 10 11.61 17.51 -1.66
CA ILE A 10 12.36 17.87 -2.88
C ILE A 10 12.70 19.36 -2.88
N ALA A 11 11.73 20.23 -2.53
CA ALA A 11 11.98 21.67 -2.42
C ALA A 11 13.04 21.99 -1.35
N ASN A 12 12.98 21.33 -0.19
CA ASN A 12 13.96 21.50 0.88
C ASN A 12 15.34 20.95 0.51
N LEU A 13 15.40 19.84 -0.24
CA LEU A 13 16.65 19.29 -0.77
C LEU A 13 17.36 20.33 -1.64
N PHE A 14 16.64 20.93 -2.59
CA PHE A 14 17.18 21.99 -3.44
C PHE A 14 17.63 23.20 -2.61
N LYS A 15 16.79 23.66 -1.68
CA LYS A 15 17.13 24.80 -0.80
C LYS A 15 18.40 24.57 0.02
N ASN A 16 18.62 23.34 0.49
CA ASN A 16 19.74 23.01 1.39
C ASN A 16 21.02 22.66 0.64
N THR A 17 20.92 22.13 -0.58
CA THR A 17 22.06 21.59 -1.32
C THR A 17 22.40 22.34 -2.61
N GLY A 18 21.48 23.19 -3.09
CA GLY A 18 21.57 23.89 -4.36
C GLY A 18 21.41 22.99 -5.60
N LYS A 19 21.14 21.69 -5.41
CA LYS A 19 21.01 20.71 -6.50
C LYS A 19 19.60 20.15 -6.59
N THR A 20 19.11 19.94 -7.81
CA THR A 20 17.80 19.34 -8.03
C THR A 20 17.82 17.86 -7.68
N ILE A 21 16.64 17.26 -7.55
CA ILE A 21 16.53 15.82 -7.30
C ILE A 21 17.10 15.01 -8.47
N GLU A 22 16.96 15.48 -9.71
CA GLU A 22 17.52 14.86 -10.92
C GLU A 22 19.05 14.85 -10.90
N GLU A 23 19.68 15.96 -10.51
CA GLU A 23 21.14 16.03 -10.36
C GLU A 23 21.65 15.05 -9.29
N TRP A 24 20.93 14.97 -8.16
CA TRP A 24 21.26 14.01 -7.10
C TRP A 24 21.08 12.55 -7.53
N ILE A 25 20.06 12.25 -8.34
CA ILE A 25 19.84 10.93 -8.93
C ILE A 25 21.04 10.53 -9.80
N GLU A 26 21.54 11.43 -10.66
CA GLU A 26 22.71 11.14 -11.50
C GLU A 26 23.99 10.95 -10.67
N ILE A 27 24.20 11.78 -9.62
CA ILE A 27 25.29 11.59 -8.67
C ILE A 27 25.21 10.21 -8.01
N ALA A 28 24.03 9.82 -7.51
CA ALA A 28 23.84 8.54 -6.84
C ALA A 28 23.99 7.33 -7.80
N LYS A 29 23.52 7.42 -9.04
CA LYS A 29 23.74 6.39 -10.08
C LYS A 29 25.22 6.19 -10.38
N SER A 30 26.00 7.28 -10.47
CA SER A 30 27.43 7.22 -10.76
C SER A 30 28.26 6.51 -9.67
N MET A 31 27.72 6.37 -8.45
CA MET A 31 28.41 5.67 -7.35
C MET A 31 28.50 4.15 -7.55
N ASN A 32 27.65 3.57 -8.42
CA ASN A 32 27.66 2.16 -8.84
C ASN A 32 27.81 1.12 -7.70
N THR A 33 27.14 1.32 -6.57
CA THR A 33 27.25 0.42 -5.40
C THR A 33 26.40 -0.86 -5.55
N GLY A 34 25.37 -0.84 -6.41
CA GLY A 34 24.40 -1.93 -6.56
C GLY A 34 23.52 -2.21 -5.34
N LYS A 35 23.67 -1.47 -4.23
CA LYS A 35 22.94 -1.71 -2.98
C LYS A 35 22.44 -0.40 -2.36
N HIS A 36 21.16 -0.38 -2.02
CA HIS A 36 20.48 0.79 -1.45
C HIS A 36 21.21 1.36 -0.21
N GLY A 37 21.49 0.52 0.80
CA GLY A 37 22.11 0.98 2.04
C GLY A 37 23.55 1.51 1.88
N GLU A 38 24.30 0.97 0.91
CA GLU A 38 25.65 1.45 0.60
C GLU A 38 25.61 2.81 -0.11
N THR A 39 24.65 3.03 -1.03
CA THR A 39 24.46 4.35 -1.65
C THR A 39 24.03 5.41 -0.63
N VAL A 40 23.10 5.08 0.27
CA VAL A 40 22.69 5.99 1.36
C VAL A 40 23.90 6.37 2.22
N LYS A 41 24.73 5.39 2.61
CA LYS A 41 25.94 5.63 3.39
C LYS A 41 26.90 6.58 2.67
N LEU A 42 27.18 6.34 1.38
CA LEU A 42 28.09 7.19 0.60
C LEU A 42 27.55 8.61 0.41
N LEU A 43 26.25 8.78 0.21
CA LEU A 43 25.62 10.10 0.12
C LEU A 43 25.78 10.89 1.43
N LYS A 44 25.65 10.21 2.58
CA LYS A 44 25.88 10.81 3.89
C LYS A 44 27.36 11.17 4.10
N GLU A 45 28.28 10.26 3.77
CA GLU A 45 29.72 10.45 4.05
C GLU A 45 30.39 11.44 3.10
N LYS A 46 30.05 11.43 1.81
CA LYS A 46 30.70 12.28 0.80
C LYS A 46 30.06 13.66 0.66
N TYR A 47 28.77 13.78 0.96
CA TYR A 47 27.99 14.99 0.71
C TYR A 47 27.26 15.51 1.95
N GLU A 48 27.54 14.93 3.12
CA GLU A 48 26.97 15.35 4.41
C GLU A 48 25.44 15.41 4.43
N LEU A 49 24.78 14.64 3.55
CA LEU A 49 23.33 14.61 3.47
C LEU A 49 22.74 13.96 4.73
N GLY A 50 21.65 14.55 5.22
CA GLY A 50 20.84 13.91 6.26
C GLY A 50 20.20 12.61 5.75
N LEU A 51 19.89 11.68 6.67
CA LEU A 51 19.31 10.37 6.35
C LEU A 51 18.11 10.49 5.40
N PHE A 52 17.19 11.42 5.70
CA PHE A 52 15.97 11.61 4.93
C PHE A 52 16.21 12.00 3.46
N PHE A 53 17.22 12.83 3.19
CA PHE A 53 17.55 13.24 1.82
C PHE A 53 18.31 12.13 1.07
N ALA A 54 19.27 11.49 1.73
CA ALA A 54 19.99 10.36 1.16
C ALA A 54 19.03 9.22 0.80
N ASP A 55 18.08 8.91 1.70
CA ASP A 55 17.07 7.87 1.49
C ASP A 55 16.11 8.23 0.34
N LEU A 56 15.62 9.48 0.27
CA LEU A 56 14.80 9.98 -0.83
C LEU A 56 15.48 9.81 -2.19
N ILE A 57 16.76 10.21 -2.30
CA ILE A 57 17.53 10.11 -3.54
C ILE A 57 17.65 8.66 -3.98
N VAL A 58 18.00 7.74 -3.07
CA VAL A 58 18.18 6.33 -3.42
C VAL A 58 16.85 5.66 -3.75
N HIS A 59 15.75 6.04 -3.09
CA HIS A 59 14.41 5.61 -3.48
C HIS A 59 14.05 6.03 -4.91
N LYS A 60 14.36 7.27 -5.29
CA LYS A 60 14.16 7.78 -6.65
C LYS A 60 15.04 7.07 -7.68
N VAL A 61 16.30 6.78 -7.36
CA VAL A 61 17.21 6.01 -8.23
C VAL A 61 16.65 4.61 -8.50
N ASN A 62 16.10 3.96 -7.47
CA ASN A 62 15.60 2.59 -7.56
C ASN A 62 14.16 2.48 -8.08
N GLY A 63 13.47 3.61 -8.29
CA GLY A 63 12.03 3.63 -8.62
C GLY A 63 11.16 3.01 -7.52
N THR A 64 11.61 3.04 -6.26
CA THR A 64 10.90 2.50 -5.10
C THR A 64 10.30 3.59 -4.22
N ASP A 65 10.37 4.86 -4.63
CA ASP A 65 9.58 5.90 -3.99
C ASP A 65 8.09 5.62 -4.20
N SER A 66 7.31 6.07 -3.23
CA SER A 66 5.86 5.86 -3.16
C SER A 66 5.06 6.44 -4.34
N GLY A 67 5.69 7.27 -5.19
CA GLY A 67 5.07 7.83 -6.41
C GLY A 67 5.54 7.19 -7.72
N SER A 68 6.50 6.27 -7.71
CA SER A 68 7.11 5.70 -8.93
C SER A 68 6.31 4.59 -9.60
N SER A 69 5.29 4.04 -8.94
CA SER A 69 4.40 3.04 -9.55
C SER A 69 2.98 3.59 -9.63
N SER A 70 2.34 3.42 -10.78
CA SER A 70 0.91 3.70 -10.92
C SER A 70 0.08 2.74 -10.04
N ASN A 71 -1.15 3.16 -9.71
CA ASN A 71 -2.09 2.30 -8.97
C ASN A 71 -2.29 0.95 -9.68
N GLU A 72 -2.37 0.96 -11.01
CA GLU A 72 -2.53 -0.25 -11.80
C GLU A 72 -1.30 -1.14 -11.71
N GLU A 73 -0.09 -0.60 -11.83
CA GLU A 73 1.15 -1.39 -11.68
C GLU A 73 1.28 -2.03 -10.30
N LEU A 74 0.87 -1.33 -9.25
CA LEU A 74 0.86 -1.88 -7.89
C LEU A 74 -0.13 -3.04 -7.77
N ILE A 75 -1.30 -2.93 -8.39
CA ILE A 75 -2.30 -4.00 -8.42
C ILE A 75 -1.74 -5.18 -9.23
N GLU A 76 -1.26 -4.98 -10.45
CA GLU A 76 -0.66 -6.02 -11.30
C GLU A 76 0.42 -6.83 -10.55
N LYS A 77 1.33 -6.13 -9.87
CA LYS A 77 2.40 -6.77 -9.08
C LYS A 77 1.86 -7.68 -7.97
N GLN A 78 0.73 -7.34 -7.35
CA GLN A 78 0.12 -8.17 -6.30
C GLN A 78 -0.38 -9.52 -6.82
N TYR A 79 -0.76 -9.62 -8.10
CA TYR A 79 -1.34 -10.81 -8.70
C TYR A 79 -0.38 -11.66 -9.51
N LYS A 80 0.89 -11.25 -9.66
CA LYS A 80 1.91 -12.08 -10.33
C LYS A 80 2.07 -13.44 -9.63
N GLY A 81 1.78 -14.52 -10.34
CA GLY A 81 1.74 -15.90 -9.82
C GLY A 81 0.51 -16.22 -8.96
N LYS A 82 -0.51 -15.35 -8.97
CA LYS A 82 -1.80 -15.44 -8.24
C LYS A 82 -2.96 -14.95 -9.12
N GLU A 83 -2.82 -15.07 -10.44
CA GLU A 83 -3.70 -14.44 -11.45
C GLU A 83 -5.16 -14.89 -11.29
N GLY A 84 -5.38 -16.14 -10.88
CA GLY A 84 -6.72 -16.69 -10.62
C GLY A 84 -7.51 -15.99 -9.52
N LEU A 85 -6.85 -15.19 -8.66
CA LEU A 85 -7.53 -14.41 -7.62
C LEU A 85 -7.98 -13.01 -8.08
N ARG A 86 -7.60 -12.58 -9.29
CA ARG A 86 -7.97 -11.26 -9.82
C ARG A 86 -9.49 -11.09 -10.04
N PRO A 87 -10.24 -12.10 -10.51
CA PRO A 87 -11.69 -11.98 -10.64
C PRO A 87 -12.39 -11.68 -9.30
N ILE A 88 -11.94 -12.30 -8.19
CA ILE A 88 -12.46 -12.03 -6.83
C ILE A 88 -12.28 -10.54 -6.48
N TYR A 89 -11.10 -9.98 -6.74
CA TYR A 89 -10.84 -8.56 -6.49
C TYR A 89 -11.70 -7.64 -7.32
N ASN A 90 -11.81 -7.88 -8.63
CA ASN A 90 -12.61 -7.04 -9.52
C ASN A 90 -14.08 -7.01 -9.08
N LYS A 91 -14.64 -8.16 -8.71
CA LYS A 91 -16.04 -8.29 -8.27
C LYS A 91 -16.29 -7.63 -6.92
N LEU A 92 -15.37 -7.83 -5.96
CA LEU A 92 -15.42 -7.14 -4.67
C LEU A 92 -15.34 -5.63 -4.84
N LEU A 93 -14.35 -5.14 -5.58
CA LEU A 93 -14.13 -3.71 -5.76
C LEU A 93 -15.35 -3.04 -6.39
N SER A 94 -15.87 -3.61 -7.49
CA SER A 94 -17.07 -3.10 -8.16
C SER A 94 -18.26 -2.99 -7.20
N SER A 95 -18.51 -4.03 -6.39
CA SER A 95 -19.62 -4.05 -5.44
C SER A 95 -19.43 -3.06 -4.29
N ILE A 96 -18.20 -2.93 -3.76
CA ILE A 96 -17.90 -2.03 -2.64
C ILE A 96 -17.97 -0.57 -3.07
N MET A 97 -17.55 -0.25 -4.30
CA MET A 97 -17.65 1.12 -4.84
C MET A 97 -19.10 1.61 -4.93
N ALA A 98 -20.09 0.71 -4.93
CA ALA A 98 -21.51 1.06 -4.89
C ALA A 98 -22.02 1.46 -3.49
N PHE A 99 -21.24 1.26 -2.42
CA PHE A 99 -21.65 1.64 -1.06
C PHE A 99 -21.65 3.16 -0.85
N GLY A 100 -20.81 3.90 -1.58
CA GLY A 100 -20.82 5.36 -1.55
C GLY A 100 -19.69 5.99 -2.37
N ASN A 101 -19.86 7.27 -2.68
CA ASN A 101 -18.97 8.02 -3.59
C ASN A 101 -17.69 8.56 -2.92
N ASP A 102 -17.48 8.25 -1.64
CA ASP A 102 -16.38 8.78 -0.84
C ASP A 102 -15.34 7.71 -0.46
N ILE A 103 -15.29 6.63 -1.25
CA ILE A 103 -14.31 5.55 -1.10
C ILE A 103 -13.04 5.90 -1.90
N GLU A 104 -11.93 5.95 -1.20
CA GLU A 104 -10.59 5.99 -1.76
C GLU A 104 -10.02 4.57 -1.89
N VAL A 105 -9.52 4.25 -3.08
CA VAL A 105 -8.78 3.01 -3.39
C VAL A 105 -7.29 3.33 -3.37
N ALA A 106 -6.57 2.78 -2.40
CA ALA A 106 -5.15 3.03 -2.20
C ALA A 106 -4.33 1.73 -2.26
N PRO A 107 -3.88 1.30 -3.45
CA PRO A 107 -2.99 0.16 -3.62
C PRO A 107 -1.69 0.30 -2.82
N LYS A 108 -1.21 -0.82 -2.29
CA LYS A 108 0.09 -0.99 -1.63
C LYS A 108 0.83 -2.15 -2.28
N ASN A 109 2.00 -2.51 -1.78
CA ASN A 109 2.81 -3.59 -2.38
C ASN A 109 2.15 -4.98 -2.28
N ALA A 110 1.34 -5.24 -1.26
CA ALA A 110 0.82 -6.58 -0.97
C ALA A 110 -0.72 -6.66 -0.85
N TYR A 111 -1.40 -5.51 -0.86
CA TYR A 111 -2.85 -5.43 -0.72
C TYR A 111 -3.34 -4.08 -1.24
N VAL A 112 -4.64 -3.97 -1.48
CA VAL A 112 -5.32 -2.71 -1.77
C VAL A 112 -6.07 -2.24 -0.54
N SER A 113 -5.76 -1.03 -0.06
CA SER A 113 -6.42 -0.41 1.07
C SER A 113 -7.66 0.33 0.62
N LEU A 114 -8.81 0.08 1.25
CA LEU A 114 -10.05 0.82 1.02
C LEU A 114 -10.33 1.74 2.20
N ARG A 115 -10.57 3.01 1.89
CA ARG A 115 -10.65 4.09 2.88
C ARG A 115 -11.81 5.03 2.58
N ARG A 116 -12.31 5.70 3.60
CA ARG A 116 -13.10 6.93 3.49
C ARG A 116 -12.38 8.00 4.31
N LYS A 117 -12.99 8.47 5.41
CA LYS A 117 -12.32 9.22 6.47
C LYS A 117 -11.24 8.39 7.17
N LYS A 118 -11.48 7.08 7.31
CA LYS A 118 -10.55 6.10 7.87
C LYS A 118 -10.51 4.88 6.96
N GLN A 119 -9.44 4.11 7.06
CA GLN A 119 -9.36 2.80 6.44
C GLN A 119 -10.42 1.87 7.05
N PHE A 120 -11.05 1.04 6.21
CA PHE A 120 -12.08 0.09 6.66
C PHE A 120 -11.83 -1.34 6.18
N ALA A 121 -11.16 -1.51 5.05
CA ALA A 121 -10.83 -2.83 4.52
C ALA A 121 -9.45 -2.89 3.83
N CYS A 122 -8.88 -4.09 3.78
CA CYS A 122 -7.79 -4.46 2.88
C CYS A 122 -8.24 -5.63 2.00
N LEU A 123 -8.03 -5.49 0.70
CA LEU A 123 -8.22 -6.56 -0.29
C LEU A 123 -6.87 -7.16 -0.63
N LYS A 124 -6.65 -8.45 -0.34
CA LYS A 124 -5.31 -9.04 -0.31
C LYS A 124 -5.28 -10.42 -0.98
N PRO A 125 -4.58 -10.59 -2.11
CA PRO A 125 -4.27 -11.92 -2.63
C PRO A 125 -3.16 -12.57 -1.76
N ALA A 126 -3.55 -13.17 -0.62
CA ALA A 126 -2.62 -13.61 0.43
C ALA A 126 -1.68 -14.73 -0.02
N THR A 127 -2.20 -15.75 -0.72
CA THR A 127 -1.42 -16.86 -1.29
C THR A 127 -1.77 -17.09 -2.76
N LYS A 128 -1.33 -18.18 -3.38
CA LYS A 128 -1.72 -18.53 -4.77
C LYS A 128 -3.21 -18.83 -4.94
N THR A 129 -3.86 -19.32 -3.87
CA THR A 129 -5.24 -19.81 -3.90
C THR A 129 -6.13 -19.15 -2.86
N ARG A 130 -5.56 -18.33 -1.96
CA ARG A 130 -6.32 -17.68 -0.89
C ARG A 130 -6.29 -16.18 -1.03
N PHE A 131 -7.48 -15.61 -1.14
CA PHE A 131 -7.76 -14.19 -0.99
C PHE A 131 -8.21 -13.90 0.46
N GLU A 132 -7.77 -12.78 1.01
CA GLU A 132 -8.16 -12.31 2.33
C GLU A 132 -8.82 -10.94 2.21
N ILE A 133 -10.01 -10.82 2.78
CA ILE A 133 -10.72 -9.55 3.01
C ILE A 133 -10.49 -9.23 4.48
N GLU A 134 -9.55 -8.33 4.77
CA GLU A 134 -9.28 -7.91 6.16
C GLU A 134 -10.10 -6.66 6.47
N LEU A 135 -10.76 -6.63 7.64
CA LEU A 135 -11.75 -5.61 8.02
C LEU A 135 -11.40 -4.94 9.35
N ILE A 136 -11.68 -3.64 9.44
CA ILE A 136 -11.56 -2.85 10.67
C ILE A 136 -12.96 -2.67 11.28
N ILE A 137 -13.33 -3.57 12.21
CA ILE A 137 -14.64 -3.62 12.87
C ILE A 137 -14.42 -3.77 14.38
N LYS A 138 -13.90 -2.72 15.03
CA LYS A 138 -13.65 -2.73 16.48
C LYS A 138 -14.94 -3.00 17.26
N GLY A 139 -14.81 -3.81 18.32
CA GLY A 139 -15.93 -4.21 19.19
C GLY A 139 -16.92 -5.19 18.55
N GLN A 140 -16.60 -5.77 17.38
CA GLN A 140 -17.36 -6.88 16.80
C GLN A 140 -16.74 -8.20 17.26
N GLU A 141 -17.57 -9.15 17.68
CA GLU A 141 -17.12 -10.53 17.90
C GLU A 141 -17.02 -11.28 16.57
N ALA A 142 -16.00 -12.13 16.46
CA ALA A 142 -15.85 -13.05 15.35
C ALA A 142 -17.02 -14.04 15.32
N SER A 143 -17.55 -14.32 14.13
CA SER A 143 -18.68 -15.22 13.96
C SER A 143 -18.75 -15.76 12.53
N GLY A 144 -19.08 -17.04 12.38
CA GLY A 144 -19.20 -17.68 11.08
C GLY A 144 -17.93 -17.55 10.24
N ILE A 145 -18.05 -16.91 9.08
CA ILE A 145 -16.94 -16.68 8.13
C ILE A 145 -15.99 -15.55 8.56
N LEU A 146 -16.38 -14.75 9.57
CA LEU A 146 -15.59 -13.64 10.09
C LEU A 146 -14.65 -14.13 11.18
N GLU A 147 -13.37 -14.28 10.85
CA GLU A 147 -12.32 -14.68 11.80
C GLU A 147 -11.67 -13.47 12.44
N ALA A 148 -11.35 -13.53 13.74
CA ALA A 148 -10.53 -12.51 14.40
C ALA A 148 -9.07 -12.56 13.89
N ILE A 149 -8.45 -11.39 13.72
CA ILE A 149 -7.01 -11.26 13.54
C ILE A 149 -6.37 -11.08 14.92
N VAL A 150 -5.57 -12.06 15.34
CA VAL A 150 -4.89 -12.06 16.63
C VAL A 150 -3.46 -11.54 16.44
N GLY A 151 -3.11 -10.46 17.13
CA GLY A 151 -1.76 -9.89 17.11
C GLY A 151 -1.71 -8.49 17.74
N ALA A 152 -0.73 -8.24 18.60
CA ALA A 152 -0.54 -6.92 19.19
C ALA A 152 -0.26 -5.89 18.08
N GLY A 153 -1.06 -4.82 18.01
CA GLY A 153 -0.91 -3.75 17.02
C GLY A 153 -1.44 -4.07 15.62
N ALA A 154 -2.19 -5.16 15.43
CA ALA A 154 -2.86 -5.42 14.16
C ALA A 154 -3.81 -4.27 13.78
N MET A 155 -3.62 -3.71 12.59
CA MET A 155 -4.47 -2.61 12.08
C MET A 155 -5.89 -3.12 11.78
N CYS A 156 -5.98 -4.23 11.06
CA CYS A 156 -7.24 -4.94 10.80
C CYS A 156 -7.58 -5.85 11.98
N THR A 157 -8.86 -5.89 12.32
CA THR A 157 -9.39 -6.65 13.47
C THR A 157 -9.91 -8.02 13.09
N HIS A 158 -10.39 -8.17 11.86
CA HIS A 158 -11.05 -9.36 11.37
C HIS A 158 -10.60 -9.68 9.96
N LYS A 159 -10.79 -10.92 9.53
CA LYS A 159 -10.58 -11.36 8.15
C LYS A 159 -11.65 -12.35 7.72
N ILE A 160 -11.92 -12.36 6.42
CA ILE A 160 -12.68 -13.40 5.72
C ILE A 160 -11.75 -13.99 4.66
N LYS A 161 -11.68 -15.31 4.56
CA LYS A 161 -10.89 -16.03 3.55
C LYS A 161 -11.80 -16.41 2.39
N ILE A 162 -11.35 -16.17 1.17
CA ILE A 162 -12.06 -16.49 -0.06
C ILE A 162 -11.09 -17.23 -0.99
N GLU A 163 -11.50 -18.37 -1.54
CA GLU A 163 -10.70 -19.16 -2.48
C GLU A 163 -11.24 -19.05 -3.91
N ASP A 164 -12.55 -18.81 -4.06
CA ASP A 164 -13.22 -18.66 -5.35
C ASP A 164 -14.42 -17.68 -5.27
N GLU A 165 -14.92 -17.25 -6.43
CA GLU A 165 -15.98 -16.25 -6.52
C GLU A 165 -17.36 -16.68 -6.00
N THR A 166 -17.61 -17.99 -5.83
CA THR A 166 -18.90 -18.50 -5.31
C THR A 166 -19.04 -18.24 -3.82
N GLN A 167 -17.92 -18.05 -3.12
CA GLN A 167 -17.87 -17.71 -1.70
C GLN A 167 -18.14 -16.23 -1.42
N LEU A 168 -18.28 -15.39 -2.46
CA LEU A 168 -18.70 -13.99 -2.33
C LEU A 168 -20.21 -13.89 -2.09
N THR A 169 -20.64 -14.41 -0.94
CA THR A 169 -22.05 -14.47 -0.52
C THR A 169 -22.54 -13.13 0.02
N PRO A 170 -23.87 -12.94 0.17
CA PRO A 170 -24.41 -11.75 0.83
C PRO A 170 -23.87 -11.50 2.24
N GLU A 171 -23.47 -12.55 2.96
CA GLU A 171 -22.86 -12.41 4.29
C GLU A 171 -21.50 -11.69 4.24
N VAL A 172 -20.67 -12.00 3.23
CA VAL A 172 -19.39 -11.30 3.00
C VAL A 172 -19.62 -9.80 2.85
N TYR A 173 -20.57 -9.41 1.99
CA TYR A 173 -20.87 -8.01 1.75
C TYR A 173 -21.46 -7.30 2.97
N LYS A 174 -22.29 -7.98 3.78
CA LYS A 174 -22.78 -7.43 5.05
C LYS A 174 -21.64 -7.07 6.01
N TRP A 175 -20.62 -7.91 6.11
CA TRP A 175 -19.46 -7.61 6.95
C TRP A 175 -18.62 -6.45 6.41
N ILE A 176 -18.44 -6.36 5.09
CA ILE A 176 -17.71 -5.23 4.47
C ILE A 176 -18.49 -3.93 4.66
N GLU A 177 -19.81 -3.96 4.47
CA GLU A 177 -20.70 -2.81 4.67
C GLU A 177 -20.68 -2.33 6.13
N LEU A 178 -20.68 -3.26 7.10
CA LEU A 178 -20.51 -2.91 8.51
C LEU A 178 -19.17 -2.19 8.76
N ALA A 179 -18.07 -2.66 8.17
CA ALA A 179 -16.78 -2.00 8.26
C ALA A 179 -16.81 -0.59 7.64
N TYR A 180 -17.40 -0.46 6.45
CA TYR A 180 -17.59 0.82 5.75
C TYR A 180 -18.38 1.82 6.60
N ASN A 181 -19.47 1.39 7.23
CA ASN A 181 -20.32 2.23 8.07
C ASN A 181 -19.65 2.64 9.39
N LYS A 182 -18.80 1.79 9.96
CA LYS A 182 -18.02 2.12 11.17
C LYS A 182 -16.84 3.08 10.89
N ALA A 183 -16.42 3.24 9.64
CA ALA A 183 -15.27 4.06 9.25
C ALA A 183 -15.60 5.55 9.02
N ASN A 184 -16.32 6.12 9.98
CA ASN A 184 -16.66 7.55 10.06
C ASN A 184 -15.59 8.41 10.76
#